data_AF-A0A950TE86-F1
#
_entry.id   AF-A0A950TE86-F1
#
_cell.length_a   1.000
_cell.length_b   1.000
_cell.length_c   1.000
_cell.angle_alpha   90.00
_cell.angle_beta   90.00
_cell.angle_gamma   90.00
#
_symmetry.space_group_name_H-M   'P 1'
#
loop_
_entity.id
_entity.type
_entity.pdbx_description
1 polymer ?
#
loop_
_entity_poly.entity_id
_entity_poly.type
_entity_poly.pdbx_seq_one_letter_code
_entity_poly.pdbx_strand_id
1 'polypeptide(L)'
;VLTTDISGLYAERVALSNPTDHVVLPDVISKEPLGPAVRQGDDQWFEIVKWTLFAMLNAEELGVSTETLDAARKSSKPDVMRLVGSDGNFGEQLGLTKDWVVRIVGQVGNYADVFTRNVGSDSKLGIPRAENNLWSRGGIQYAPPIR
;
A
#
# COMPACT_ATOMS: atom_id res chain seq x y z
N VAL A 1 -20.12 -6.46 -24.16
CA VAL A 1 -18.72 -6.57 -23.68
C VAL A 1 -18.44 -5.32 -22.86
N LEU A 2 -18.01 -5.47 -21.61
CA LEU A 2 -17.63 -4.37 -20.72
C LEU A 2 -16.10 -4.36 -20.61
N THR A 3 -15.50 -3.17 -20.68
CA THR A 3 -14.06 -2.97 -20.50
C THR A 3 -13.82 -1.82 -19.53
N THR A 4 -12.99 -2.04 -18.51
CA THR A 4 -12.50 -1.04 -17.55
C THR A 4 -11.22 -1.58 -16.89
N ASP A 5 -10.64 -0.85 -15.94
CA ASP A 5 -9.56 -1.34 -15.08
C ASP A 5 -9.92 -2.67 -14.39
N ILE A 6 -8.90 -3.46 -14.04
CA ILE A 6 -9.11 -4.80 -13.47
C ILE A 6 -9.94 -4.75 -12.18
N SER A 7 -9.68 -3.78 -11.28
CA SER A 7 -10.46 -3.66 -10.05
C SER A 7 -11.94 -3.35 -10.31
N GLY A 8 -12.23 -2.48 -11.28
CA GLY A 8 -13.57 -2.19 -11.74
C GLY A 8 -14.27 -3.44 -12.29
N LEU A 9 -13.58 -4.24 -13.12
CA LEU A 9 -14.14 -5.49 -13.65
C LEU A 9 -14.49 -6.49 -12.53
N TYR A 10 -13.64 -6.61 -11.51
CA TYR A 10 -13.90 -7.47 -10.35
C TYR A 10 -15.05 -6.95 -9.48
N ALA A 11 -15.16 -5.63 -9.32
CA ALA A 11 -16.28 -5.01 -8.59
C ALA A 11 -17.61 -5.25 -9.29
N GLU A 12 -17.67 -5.02 -10.61
CA GLU A 12 -18.85 -5.29 -11.44
C GLU A 12 -19.23 -6.78 -11.38
N ARG A 13 -18.26 -7.69 -11.51
CA ARG A 13 -18.52 -9.14 -11.41
C ARG A 13 -19.25 -9.51 -10.11
N VAL A 14 -18.80 -8.97 -8.98
CA VAL A 14 -19.37 -9.27 -7.65
C VAL A 14 -20.74 -8.61 -7.45
N ALA A 15 -21.06 -7.54 -8.18
CA ALA A 15 -22.35 -6.86 -8.13
C ALA A 15 -23.45 -7.54 -8.97
N LEU A 16 -23.10 -8.44 -9.89
CA LEU A 16 -24.05 -9.16 -10.74
C LEU A 16 -24.85 -10.20 -9.95
N SER A 17 -26.04 -10.56 -10.44
CA SER A 17 -26.94 -11.49 -9.75
C SER A 17 -26.33 -12.88 -9.53
N ASN A 18 -25.54 -13.37 -10.49
CA ASN A 18 -24.82 -14.64 -10.41
C ASN A 18 -23.33 -14.45 -10.75
N PRO A 19 -22.48 -13.98 -9.81
CA PRO A 19 -21.08 -13.65 -10.09
C PRO A 19 -20.26 -14.79 -10.71
N THR A 20 -20.63 -16.05 -10.42
CA THR A 20 -19.96 -17.26 -10.91
C THR A 20 -20.17 -17.51 -12.40
N ASP A 21 -21.20 -16.92 -13.01
CA ASP A 21 -21.50 -17.06 -14.45
C ASP A 21 -20.62 -16.12 -15.30
N HIS A 22 -19.80 -15.28 -14.67
CA HIS A 22 -19.01 -14.24 -15.30
C HIS A 22 -17.52 -14.43 -15.06
N VAL A 23 -16.73 -14.24 -16.12
CA VAL A 23 -15.27 -14.37 -16.10
C VAL A 23 -14.61 -13.05 -16.48
N VAL A 24 -13.54 -12.70 -15.76
CA VAL A 24 -12.61 -11.64 -16.17
C VAL A 24 -11.56 -12.30 -17.06
N LEU A 25 -11.46 -11.85 -18.30
CA LEU A 25 -10.50 -12.40 -19.26
C LEU A 25 -9.05 -12.02 -18.87
N PRO A 26 -8.06 -12.86 -19.20
CA PRO A 26 -6.67 -12.63 -18.80
C PRO A 26 -5.98 -11.50 -19.59
N ASP A 27 -6.52 -11.11 -20.74
CA ASP A 27 -5.89 -10.13 -21.61
C ASP A 27 -6.06 -8.71 -21.05
N VAL A 28 -4.93 -8.05 -20.79
CA VAL A 28 -4.88 -6.65 -20.36
C VAL A 28 -4.56 -5.76 -21.57
N ILE A 29 -5.49 -4.86 -21.91
CA ILE A 29 -5.42 -4.02 -23.12
C ILE A 29 -5.11 -2.54 -22.84
N SER A 30 -5.00 -2.13 -21.58
CA SER A 30 -4.63 -0.75 -21.19
C SER A 30 -3.74 -0.75 -19.93
N LYS A 31 -3.15 0.41 -19.62
CA LYS A 31 -2.33 0.64 -18.42
C LYS A 31 -3.03 1.65 -17.53
N GLU A 32 -3.53 1.22 -16.38
CA GLU A 32 -4.30 2.05 -15.44
C GLU A 32 -3.59 2.16 -14.07
N PRO A 33 -2.47 2.91 -13.96
CA PRO A 33 -1.74 3.04 -12.71
C PRO A 33 -2.48 3.96 -11.73
N LEU A 34 -3.30 3.36 -10.85
CA LEU A 34 -4.02 4.10 -9.83
C LEU A 34 -3.07 4.50 -8.69
N GLY A 35 -2.90 5.81 -8.52
CA GLY A 35 -2.08 6.38 -7.46
C GLY A 35 -2.74 7.60 -6.84
N PRO A 36 -2.25 8.06 -5.68
CA PRO A 36 -2.72 9.29 -5.07
C PRO A 36 -2.51 10.48 -6.01
N ALA A 37 -3.52 11.33 -6.13
CA ALA A 37 -3.45 12.57 -6.90
C ALA A 37 -3.64 13.78 -5.96
N VAL A 38 -2.82 14.81 -6.15
CA VAL A 38 -2.88 16.06 -5.39
C VAL A 38 -2.81 17.26 -6.33
N ARG A 39 -3.15 18.44 -5.82
CA ARG A 39 -3.03 19.69 -6.56
C ARG A 39 -1.55 20.06 -6.75
N GLN A 40 -1.24 20.76 -7.83
CA GLN A 40 0.09 21.35 -8.03
C GLN A 40 0.30 22.58 -7.13
N GLY A 41 1.57 22.90 -6.85
CA GLY A 41 1.96 24.09 -6.08
C GLY A 41 1.92 23.91 -4.56
N ASP A 42 1.71 22.69 -4.07
CA ASP A 42 1.74 22.34 -2.65
C ASP A 42 2.71 21.16 -2.45
N ASP A 43 4.00 21.49 -2.45
CA ASP A 43 5.09 20.50 -2.43
C ASP A 43 5.10 19.71 -1.12
N GLN A 44 4.81 20.37 0.01
CA GLN A 44 4.74 19.71 1.31
C GLN A 44 3.61 18.67 1.34
N TRP A 45 2.43 19.02 0.84
CA TRP A 45 1.32 18.06 0.77
C TRP A 45 1.62 16.90 -0.18
N PHE A 46 2.23 17.19 -1.33
CA PHE A 46 2.70 16.15 -2.25
C PHE A 46 3.69 15.19 -1.58
N GLU A 47 4.66 15.72 -0.82
CA GLU A 47 5.61 14.90 -0.08
C GLU A 47 4.93 14.03 0.97
N ILE A 48 4.01 14.58 1.78
CA ILE A 48 3.27 13.82 2.80
C ILE A 48 2.50 12.66 2.17
N VAL A 49 1.76 12.91 1.09
CA VAL A 49 0.96 11.88 0.42
C VAL A 49 1.84 10.80 -0.21
N LYS A 50 2.90 11.21 -0.93
CA LYS A 50 3.87 10.29 -1.54
C LYS A 50 4.54 9.40 -0.49
N TRP A 51 5.04 9.99 0.59
CA TRP A 51 5.75 9.28 1.63
C TRP A 51 4.83 8.40 2.49
N THR A 52 3.54 8.72 2.60
CA THR A 52 2.55 7.83 3.24
C THR A 52 2.48 6.48 2.53
N LEU A 53 2.37 6.47 1.19
CA LEU A 53 2.38 5.22 0.42
C LEU A 53 3.72 4.48 0.56
N PHE A 54 4.84 5.19 0.45
CA PHE A 54 6.16 4.59 0.60
C PHE A 54 6.41 4.01 1.99
N ALA A 55 5.88 4.63 3.05
CA ALA A 55 5.95 4.10 4.41
C ALA A 55 5.19 2.79 4.54
N MET A 56 3.99 2.68 3.95
CA MET A 56 3.21 1.45 3.95
C MET A 56 3.91 0.30 3.20
N LEU A 57 4.60 0.61 2.11
CA LEU A 57 5.39 -0.36 1.34
C LEU A 57 6.66 -0.80 2.10
N ASN A 58 7.43 0.15 2.65
CA ASN A 58 8.59 -0.17 3.50
C ASN A 58 8.17 -0.99 4.73
N ALA A 59 7.02 -0.69 5.33
CA ALA A 59 6.49 -1.47 6.45
C ALA A 59 6.18 -2.92 6.02
N GLU A 60 5.54 -3.13 4.87
CA GLU A 60 5.31 -4.49 4.32
C GLU A 60 6.64 -5.22 4.07
N GLU A 61 7.60 -4.54 3.44
CA GLU A 61 8.92 -5.11 3.11
C GLU A 61 9.72 -5.51 4.36
N LEU A 62 9.62 -4.72 5.43
CA LEU A 62 10.27 -4.97 6.72
C LEU A 62 9.47 -5.91 7.64
N GLY A 63 8.29 -6.38 7.24
CA GLY A 63 7.43 -7.25 8.03
C GLY A 63 6.77 -6.55 9.24
N VAL A 64 6.56 -5.24 9.14
CA VAL A 64 5.89 -4.43 10.15
C VAL A 64 4.42 -4.27 9.77
N SER A 65 3.52 -4.85 10.57
CA SER A 65 2.06 -4.75 10.45
C SER A 65 1.46 -4.19 11.73
N THR A 66 0.14 -4.04 11.78
CA THR A 66 -0.57 -3.74 13.04
C THR A 66 -0.22 -4.72 14.16
N GLU A 67 -0.02 -6.00 13.83
CA GLU A 67 0.26 -7.06 14.80
C GLU A 67 1.71 -7.05 15.32
N THR A 68 2.66 -6.68 14.47
CA THR A 68 4.10 -6.70 14.82
C THR A 68 4.65 -5.33 15.24
N LEU A 69 3.81 -4.29 15.27
CA LEU A 69 4.22 -2.91 15.51
C LEU A 69 4.92 -2.72 16.87
N ASP A 70 4.43 -3.35 17.94
CA ASP A 70 5.02 -3.23 19.27
C ASP A 70 6.41 -3.87 19.35
N ALA A 71 6.64 -4.95 18.59
CA ALA A 71 7.97 -5.55 18.46
C ALA A 71 8.89 -4.65 17.61
N ALA A 72 8.36 -4.06 16.52
CA ALA A 72 9.10 -3.14 15.66
C ALA A 72 9.62 -1.91 16.43
N ARG A 73 8.81 -1.33 17.32
CA ARG A 73 9.22 -0.21 18.21
C ARG A 73 10.42 -0.53 19.11
N LYS A 74 10.67 -1.81 19.39
CA LYS A 74 11.76 -2.31 20.25
C LYS A 74 12.92 -2.89 19.43
N SER A 75 12.86 -2.84 18.11
CA SER A 75 13.85 -3.41 17.22
C SER A 75 15.18 -2.67 17.31
N SER A 76 16.29 -3.41 17.18
CA SER A 76 17.64 -2.88 17.02
C SER A 76 18.13 -2.88 15.57
N LYS A 77 17.29 -3.29 14.61
CA LYS A 77 17.62 -3.26 13.18
C LYS A 77 17.54 -1.80 12.69
N PRO A 78 18.61 -1.22 12.11
CA PRO A 78 18.64 0.19 11.72
C PRO A 78 17.47 0.64 10.84
N ASP A 79 17.10 -0.16 9.84
CA ASP A 79 16.01 0.21 8.93
C ASP A 79 14.64 0.22 9.61
N VAL A 80 14.42 -0.69 10.57
CA VAL A 80 13.19 -0.71 11.38
C VAL A 80 13.20 0.47 12.36
N MET A 81 14.35 0.82 12.94
CA MET A 81 14.48 1.97 13.85
C MET A 81 14.13 3.28 13.14
N ARG A 82 14.61 3.47 11.90
CA ARG A 82 14.25 4.64 11.07
C ARG A 82 12.77 4.64 10.69
N LEU A 83 12.23 3.47 10.30
CA LEU A 83 10.81 3.31 10.01
C LEU A 83 9.94 3.74 11.20
N VAL A 84 10.25 3.26 12.42
CA VAL A 84 9.44 3.54 13.61
C VAL A 84 9.74 4.89 14.29
N GLY A 85 10.70 5.64 13.77
CA GLY A 85 11.08 6.96 14.28
C GLY A 85 11.91 6.94 15.57
N SER A 86 12.54 5.81 15.92
CA SER A 86 13.49 5.72 17.04
C SER A 86 14.92 6.11 16.63
N ASP A 87 15.21 6.16 15.33
CA ASP A 87 16.43 6.72 14.74
C ASP A 87 16.08 7.72 13.62
N GLY A 88 16.82 8.82 13.55
CA GLY A 88 16.60 9.90 12.58
C GLY A 88 15.45 10.88 12.90
N ASN A 89 15.20 11.79 11.95
CA ASN A 89 14.18 12.85 12.08
C ASN A 89 13.37 13.06 10.79
N PHE A 90 13.27 12.05 9.94
CA PHE A 90 12.61 12.14 8.63
C PHE A 90 11.16 12.66 8.72
N GLY A 91 10.39 12.19 9.71
CA GLY A 91 9.02 12.67 9.95
C GLY A 91 8.96 14.19 10.22
N GLU A 92 9.91 14.74 10.99
CA GLU A 92 9.96 16.17 11.29
C GLU A 92 10.33 16.99 10.05
N GLN A 93 11.17 16.45 9.16
CA GLN A 93 11.48 17.08 7.87
C GLN A 93 10.26 17.16 6.95
N LEU A 94 9.32 16.21 7.06
CA LEU A 94 8.00 16.26 6.40
C LEU A 94 6.99 17.19 7.08
N GLY A 95 7.31 17.75 8.26
CA GLY A 95 6.39 18.51 9.10
C GLY A 95 5.43 17.65 9.93
N LEU A 96 5.77 16.38 10.16
CA LEU A 96 5.02 15.41 10.96
C LEU A 96 5.79 15.06 12.25
N THR A 97 5.17 14.25 13.11
CA THR A 97 5.87 13.68 14.28
C THR A 97 6.84 12.59 13.86
N LYS A 98 7.88 12.32 14.67
CA LYS A 98 8.87 11.26 14.37
C LYS A 98 8.22 9.88 14.18
N ASP A 99 7.13 9.60 14.89
CA ASP A 99 6.39 8.35 14.85
C ASP A 99 5.33 8.29 13.73
N TRP A 100 5.39 9.13 12.70
CA TRP A 100 4.37 9.21 11.65
C TRP A 100 4.05 7.86 10.97
N VAL A 101 5.06 7.03 10.65
CA VAL A 101 4.83 5.70 10.04
C VAL A 101 4.12 4.77 11.00
N VAL A 102 4.50 4.80 12.28
CA VAL A 102 3.88 4.02 13.33
C VAL A 102 2.40 4.36 13.46
N ARG A 103 2.05 5.65 13.33
CA ARG A 103 0.65 6.09 13.34
C ARG A 103 -0.12 5.56 12.13
N ILE A 104 0.48 5.58 10.94
CA ILE A 104 -0.10 5.00 9.72
C ILE A 104 -0.35 3.50 9.91
N VAL A 105 0.70 2.73 10.22
CA VAL A 105 0.60 1.27 10.35
C VAL A 105 -0.35 0.91 11.49
N GLY A 106 -0.30 1.61 12.62
CA GLY A 106 -1.21 1.34 13.74
C GLY A 106 -2.69 1.60 13.43
N GLN A 107 -3.00 2.53 12.51
CA GLN A 107 -4.38 2.87 12.16
C GLN A 107 -4.93 2.01 11.01
N VAL A 108 -4.15 1.80 9.96
CA VAL A 108 -4.64 1.15 8.73
C VAL A 108 -3.90 -0.13 8.34
N GLY A 109 -2.72 -0.37 8.92
CA GLY A 109 -1.81 -1.44 8.52
C GLY A 109 -0.79 -1.02 7.46
N ASN A 110 0.07 -1.95 7.07
CA ASN A 110 0.95 -1.79 5.93
C ASN A 110 0.20 -1.97 4.60
N TYR A 111 0.92 -1.92 3.47
CA TYR A 111 0.30 -2.05 2.15
C TYR A 111 -0.39 -3.41 1.94
N ALA A 112 0.23 -4.52 2.35
CA ALA A 112 -0.39 -5.84 2.28
C ALA A 112 -1.67 -5.92 3.12
N ASP A 113 -1.67 -5.39 4.35
CA ASP A 113 -2.84 -5.42 5.24
C ASP A 113 -4.04 -4.72 4.57
N VAL A 114 -3.81 -3.55 3.98
CA VAL A 114 -4.84 -2.79 3.27
C VAL A 114 -5.27 -3.49 1.98
N PHE A 115 -4.34 -4.01 1.19
CA PHE A 115 -4.66 -4.72 -0.05
C PHE A 115 -5.52 -5.96 0.25
N THR A 116 -5.03 -6.84 1.12
CA THR A 116 -5.64 -8.12 1.46
C THR A 116 -7.07 -7.95 1.96
N ARG A 117 -7.30 -7.01 2.88
CA ARG A 117 -8.61 -6.73 3.47
C ARG A 117 -9.63 -6.16 2.47
N ASN A 118 -9.19 -5.25 1.59
CA ASN A 118 -10.14 -4.47 0.77
C ASN A 118 -10.39 -5.06 -0.61
N VAL A 119 -9.34 -5.59 -1.25
CA VAL A 119 -9.40 -6.06 -2.64
C VAL A 119 -8.83 -7.46 -2.82
N GLY A 120 -8.00 -7.92 -1.89
CA GLY A 120 -7.32 -9.21 -1.95
C GLY A 120 -8.16 -10.37 -1.43
N SER A 121 -7.46 -11.38 -0.91
CA SER A 121 -8.03 -12.68 -0.52
C SER A 121 -9.12 -12.60 0.55
N ASP A 122 -9.10 -11.57 1.38
CA ASP A 122 -10.03 -11.43 2.50
C ASP A 122 -11.24 -10.57 2.12
N SER A 123 -11.26 -10.07 0.88
CA SER A 123 -12.37 -9.33 0.30
C SER A 123 -13.24 -10.24 -0.57
N LYS A 124 -14.47 -9.80 -0.86
CA LYS A 124 -15.34 -10.46 -1.84
C LYS A 124 -14.78 -10.39 -3.27
N LEU A 125 -13.84 -9.48 -3.54
CA LEU A 125 -13.25 -9.31 -4.86
C LEU A 125 -12.26 -10.44 -5.16
N GLY A 126 -11.38 -10.77 -4.20
CA GLY A 126 -10.39 -11.83 -4.36
C GLY A 126 -9.37 -11.55 -5.46
N ILE A 127 -8.96 -10.29 -5.61
CA ILE A 127 -8.00 -9.86 -6.64
C ILE A 127 -6.59 -10.35 -6.23
N PRO A 128 -5.87 -11.06 -7.11
CA PRO A 128 -4.49 -11.45 -6.83
C PRO A 128 -3.57 -10.22 -6.80
N ARG A 129 -2.47 -10.28 -6.04
CA ARG A 129 -1.51 -9.15 -5.95
C ARG A 129 -0.95 -8.75 -7.31
N ALA A 130 -0.56 -9.71 -8.16
CA ALA A 130 0.01 -9.44 -9.48
C ALA A 130 1.07 -8.33 -9.46
N GLU A 131 0.95 -7.31 -10.31
CA GLU A 131 1.84 -6.14 -10.33
C GLU A 131 1.89 -5.38 -9.00
N ASN A 132 0.82 -5.42 -8.20
CA ASN A 132 0.79 -4.80 -6.87
C ASN A 132 1.58 -5.58 -5.80
N ASN A 133 2.32 -6.63 -6.16
CA ASN A 133 3.27 -7.26 -5.26
C ASN A 133 4.50 -6.36 -5.05
N LEU A 134 5.23 -6.58 -3.95
CA LEU A 134 6.52 -5.93 -3.75
C LEU A 134 7.47 -6.24 -4.91
N TRP A 135 8.34 -5.30 -5.24
CA TRP A 135 9.37 -5.46 -6.26
C TRP A 135 10.23 -6.72 -6.03
N SER A 136 10.57 -7.00 -4.78
CA SER A 136 11.35 -8.17 -4.35
C SER A 136 10.58 -9.50 -4.47
N ARG A 137 9.28 -9.43 -4.80
CA ARG A 137 8.37 -10.56 -4.97
C ARG A 137 7.73 -10.58 -6.37
N GLY A 138 8.40 -9.98 -7.36
CA GLY A 138 8.01 -10.01 -8.77
C GLY A 138 6.91 -9.02 -9.17
N GLY A 139 6.54 -8.08 -8.30
CA GLY A 139 5.66 -6.97 -8.66
C GLY A 139 6.44 -5.68 -8.97
N ILE A 140 5.74 -4.55 -8.95
CA ILE A 140 6.31 -3.22 -9.26
C ILE A 140 6.18 -2.23 -8.10
N GLN A 141 5.63 -2.65 -6.95
CA GLN A 141 5.56 -1.79 -5.78
C GLN A 141 6.96 -1.68 -5.15
N TYR A 142 7.59 -0.54 -5.37
CA TYR A 142 8.93 -0.20 -4.88
C TYR A 142 8.87 1.14 -4.14
N ALA A 143 9.39 1.17 -2.92
CA ALA A 143 9.52 2.40 -2.16
C ALA A 143 10.99 2.75 -1.93
N PRO A 144 11.37 4.04 -2.07
CA PRO A 144 12.65 4.51 -1.58
C PRO A 144 12.80 4.23 -0.08
N PRO A 145 14.03 3.95 0.39
CA PRO A 145 14.28 3.75 1.82
C PRO A 145 14.01 5.04 2.60
N ILE A 146 13.45 4.90 3.81
CA ILE A 146 13.32 6.01 4.76
C ILE A 146 14.66 6.20 5.45
N ARG A 147 15.39 7.25 5.05
CA ARG A 147 16.76 7.53 5.51
C ARG A 147 17.06 9.02 5.50
#